data_AF-A0A1J3H8U6-F1
#
_entry.id   AF-A0A1J3H8U6-F1
#
_cell.length_a   1.000
_cell.length_b   1.000
_cell.length_c   1.000
_cell.angle_alpha   90.00
_cell.angle_beta   90.00
_cell.angle_gamma   90.00
#
_symmetry.space_group_name_H-M   'P 1'
#
loop_
_entity.id
_entity.type
_entity.pdbx_description
1 polymer ?
#
loop_
_entity_poly.entity_id
_entity_poly.type
_entity_poly.pdbx_seq_one_letter_code
_entity_poly.pdbx_strand_id
1 'polypeptide(L)'
;FLASIIVMAELKHGAHECVLTSPENVADGICNICNKDEPVEFACDLCNFDLCSPCSKLPPKVSHNFHTDHPLELCLGKKDGETRNMLCSGCGNLFSEAFYYKCKDCEIYLDLSCAVLANIETGWDAEEKLHYSHAHLLRRCRPGTNARGSCLLCELPLSPCAICYGC
;
A
#
# COMPACT_ATOMS: atom_id res chain seq x y z
N PHE A 1 6.27 -18.90 45.84
CA PHE A 1 5.91 -19.05 44.42
C PHE A 1 5.79 -17.67 43.81
N LEU A 2 6.84 -17.18 43.16
CA LEU A 2 6.75 -15.99 42.32
C LEU A 2 6.07 -16.46 41.03
N ALA A 3 4.80 -16.14 40.85
CA ALA A 3 4.19 -16.22 39.53
C ALA A 3 4.94 -15.20 38.66
N SER A 4 5.75 -15.69 37.72
CA SER A 4 6.28 -14.85 36.67
C SER A 4 5.09 -14.21 35.96
N ILE A 5 4.89 -12.91 36.15
CA ILE A 5 3.96 -12.13 35.34
C ILE A 5 4.57 -12.16 33.94
N ILE A 6 4.10 -13.06 33.09
CA ILE A 6 4.40 -12.98 31.66
C ILE A 6 3.67 -11.72 31.20
N VAL A 7 4.42 -10.63 31.01
CA VAL A 7 3.84 -9.41 30.45
C VAL A 7 3.59 -9.72 28.98
N MET A 8 2.32 -9.94 28.62
CA MET A 8 1.92 -10.01 27.21
C MET A 8 2.22 -8.66 26.58
N ALA A 9 2.89 -8.67 25.42
CA ALA A 9 3.14 -7.45 24.69
C ALA A 9 1.82 -6.95 24.07
N GLU A 10 1.62 -5.64 24.08
CA GLU A 10 0.47 -4.98 23.48
C GLU A 10 0.88 -4.15 22.26
N LEU A 11 0.03 -4.12 21.24
CA LEU A 11 0.25 -3.34 20.02
C LEU A 11 -1.03 -2.62 19.59
N LYS A 12 -0.94 -1.29 19.41
CA LYS A 12 -1.92 -0.52 18.66
C LYS A 12 -1.45 -0.43 17.22
N HIS A 13 -2.14 -1.11 16.31
CA HIS A 13 -1.72 -1.23 14.92
C HIS A 13 -2.64 -0.44 13.98
N GLY A 14 -2.10 0.24 12.96
CA GLY A 14 -2.90 1.09 12.07
C GLY A 14 -3.95 0.35 11.22
N ALA A 15 -3.84 -0.97 11.12
CA ALA A 15 -4.78 -1.83 10.40
C ALA A 15 -5.99 -2.29 11.23
N HIS A 16 -5.98 -2.09 12.55
CA HIS A 16 -6.99 -2.64 13.45
C HIS A 16 -7.23 -1.73 14.66
N GLU A 17 -8.50 -1.51 15.02
CA GLU A 17 -8.86 -0.54 16.05
C GLU A 17 -8.59 -1.01 17.48
N CYS A 18 -8.73 -2.32 17.75
CA CYS A 18 -8.46 -2.87 19.08
C CYS A 18 -6.96 -2.96 19.37
N VAL A 19 -6.62 -3.00 20.66
CA VAL A 19 -5.26 -3.36 21.08
C VAL A 19 -5.07 -4.85 20.81
N LEU A 20 -4.01 -5.19 20.08
CA LEU A 20 -3.60 -6.56 19.85
C LEU A 20 -2.65 -7.02 20.96
N THR A 21 -2.67 -8.31 21.29
CA THR A 21 -1.82 -8.90 22.32
C THR A 21 -0.99 -10.06 21.76
N SER A 22 0.25 -10.21 22.24
CA SER A 22 1.07 -11.38 21.90
C SER A 22 0.48 -12.66 22.49
N PRO A 23 0.37 -13.77 21.74
CA PRO A 23 -0.17 -15.02 22.28
C PRO A 23 0.76 -15.64 23.33
N GLU A 24 0.19 -16.41 24.27
CA GLU A 24 0.97 -17.09 25.32
C GLU A 24 1.87 -18.21 24.77
N ASN A 25 1.46 -18.81 23.66
CA ASN A 25 2.18 -19.87 22.97
C ASN A 25 2.32 -19.49 21.49
N VAL A 26 3.38 -19.97 20.85
CA VAL A 26 3.53 -19.84 19.40
C VAL A 26 2.35 -20.55 18.74
N ALA A 27 1.56 -19.78 17.99
CA ALA A 27 0.46 -20.27 17.17
C ALA A 27 0.75 -19.90 15.72
N ASP A 28 0.49 -20.83 14.81
CA ASP A 28 0.48 -20.53 13.38
C ASP A 28 -0.93 -20.08 12.98
N GLY A 29 -1.00 -19.11 12.07
CA GLY A 29 -2.27 -18.52 11.65
C GLY A 29 -2.13 -17.74 10.36
N ILE A 30 -3.28 -17.48 9.72
CA ILE A 30 -3.32 -16.69 8.50
C ILE A 30 -3.29 -15.20 8.88
N CYS A 31 -2.19 -14.51 8.58
CA CYS A 31 -2.09 -13.08 8.84
C CYS A 31 -3.14 -12.30 8.04
N ASN A 32 -3.96 -11.48 8.72
CA ASN A 32 -5.05 -10.73 8.10
C ASN A 32 -4.56 -9.65 7.11
N ILE A 33 -3.28 -9.27 7.15
CA ILE A 33 -2.72 -8.25 6.25
C ILE A 33 -2.15 -8.86 4.97
N CYS A 34 -1.28 -9.87 5.08
CA CYS A 34 -0.57 -10.44 3.94
C CYS A 34 -1.16 -11.77 3.44
N ASN A 35 -2.16 -12.34 4.13
CA ASN A 35 -2.81 -13.62 3.84
C ASN A 35 -1.84 -14.82 3.76
N LYS A 36 -0.68 -14.72 4.41
CA LYS A 36 0.28 -15.82 4.52
C LYS A 36 0.06 -16.55 5.83
N ASP A 37 0.29 -17.86 5.79
CA ASP A 37 0.36 -18.72 6.97
C ASP A 37 1.74 -18.55 7.61
N GLU A 38 1.77 -17.86 8.75
CA GLU A 38 2.99 -17.44 9.45
C GLU A 38 2.75 -17.50 10.96
N PRO A 39 3.80 -17.58 11.79
CA PRO A 39 3.65 -17.45 13.23
C PRO A 39 2.96 -16.14 13.62
N VAL A 40 1.93 -16.25 14.46
CA VAL A 40 1.17 -15.12 14.99
C VAL A 40 2.01 -14.39 16.02
N GLU A 41 2.33 -13.12 15.73
CA GLU A 41 3.06 -12.23 16.65
C GLU A 41 2.09 -11.49 17.57
N PHE A 42 0.97 -11.03 17.01
CA PHE A 42 -0.07 -10.29 17.72
C PHE A 42 -1.45 -10.72 17.23
N ALA A 43 -2.41 -10.85 18.15
CA ALA A 43 -3.77 -11.22 17.83
C ALA A 43 -4.81 -10.36 18.55
N CYS A 44 -6.01 -10.29 18.00
CA CYS A 44 -7.22 -9.86 18.71
C CYS A 44 -8.24 -11.00 18.63
N ASP A 45 -8.41 -11.71 19.74
CA ASP A 45 -9.33 -12.86 19.82
C ASP A 45 -10.79 -12.45 19.57
N LEU A 46 -11.17 -11.24 19.99
CA LEU A 46 -12.53 -10.72 19.81
C LEU A 46 -12.89 -10.51 18.33
N CYS A 47 -11.90 -10.14 17.52
CA CYS A 47 -12.09 -9.86 16.10
C CYS A 47 -11.55 -10.96 15.18
N ASN A 48 -10.92 -11.99 15.74
CA ASN A 48 -10.18 -13.02 15.01
C ASN A 48 -9.21 -12.38 14.00
N PHE A 49 -8.40 -11.45 14.50
CA PHE A 49 -7.42 -10.69 13.72
C PHE A 49 -6.01 -11.08 14.13
N ASP A 50 -5.33 -11.83 13.27
CA ASP A 50 -3.98 -12.32 13.47
C ASP A 50 -2.99 -11.51 12.64
N LEU A 51 -1.83 -11.23 13.24
CA LEU A 51 -0.80 -10.40 12.65
C LEU A 51 0.56 -11.08 12.78
N CYS A 52 1.21 -11.36 11.65
CA CYS A 52 2.57 -11.89 11.65
C CYS A 52 3.61 -10.78 11.92
N SER A 53 4.81 -11.18 12.33
CA SER A 53 5.90 -10.26 12.74
C SER A 53 6.29 -9.20 11.68
N PRO A 54 6.35 -9.50 10.37
CA PRO A 54 6.60 -8.47 9.36
C PRO A 54 5.46 -7.44 9.27
N CYS A 55 4.22 -7.91 9.35
CA CYS A 55 3.03 -7.05 9.23
C CYS A 55 2.80 -6.19 10.47
N SER A 56 3.25 -6.62 11.66
CA SER A 56 3.19 -5.80 12.89
C SER A 56 4.11 -4.58 12.88
N LYS A 57 5.10 -4.58 11.99
CA LYS A 57 6.09 -3.49 11.83
C LYS A 57 5.69 -2.50 10.74
N LEU A 58 4.55 -2.70 10.08
CA LEU A 58 4.08 -1.78 9.06
C LEU A 58 3.73 -0.43 9.70
N PRO A 59 4.37 0.67 9.28
CA PRO A 59 4.07 1.97 9.86
C PRO A 59 2.70 2.47 9.40
N PRO A 60 1.93 3.18 10.24
CA PRO A 60 0.63 3.72 9.81
C PRO A 60 0.77 4.77 8.69
N LYS A 61 1.94 5.40 8.56
CA LYS A 61 2.28 6.34 7.49
C LYS A 61 3.69 6.10 6.97
N VAL A 62 3.87 6.25 5.67
CA VAL A 62 5.19 6.19 5.01
C VAL A 62 5.47 7.48 4.25
N SER A 63 6.66 8.02 4.44
CA SER A 63 7.25 9.01 3.53
C SER A 63 8.06 8.25 2.51
N HIS A 64 7.62 8.27 1.26
CA HIS A 64 8.17 7.40 0.22
C HIS A 64 8.83 8.24 -0.88
N ASN A 65 10.04 7.88 -1.33
CA ASN A 65 10.79 8.66 -2.33
C ASN A 65 10.03 8.84 -3.65
N PHE A 66 9.24 7.83 -4.05
CA PHE A 66 8.29 7.97 -5.15
C PHE A 66 7.33 9.16 -4.98
N HIS A 67 6.88 9.53 -3.79
CA HIS A 67 5.96 10.65 -3.55
C HIS A 67 6.38 11.42 -2.30
N THR A 68 7.32 12.34 -2.46
CA THR A 68 7.92 13.09 -1.34
C THR A 68 7.01 14.18 -0.78
N ASP A 69 6.06 14.68 -1.56
CA ASP A 69 5.23 15.84 -1.19
C ASP A 69 4.26 15.51 -0.05
N HIS A 70 3.69 14.30 -0.05
CA HIS A 70 2.72 13.87 0.96
C HIS A 70 3.02 12.44 1.44
N PRO A 71 2.86 12.17 2.74
CA PRO A 71 2.94 10.82 3.26
C PRO A 71 1.76 9.98 2.76
N LEU A 72 2.01 8.68 2.53
CA LEU A 72 0.94 7.72 2.30
C LEU A 72 0.52 7.09 3.63
N GLU A 73 -0.77 6.78 3.78
CA GLU A 73 -1.34 6.16 4.97
C GLU A 73 -1.80 4.73 4.69
N LEU A 74 -1.54 3.82 5.63
CA LEU A 74 -2.04 2.45 5.57
C LEU A 74 -3.58 2.46 5.63
N CYS A 75 -4.21 1.78 4.69
CA CYS A 75 -5.65 1.76 4.52
C CYS A 75 -6.17 0.35 4.33
N LEU A 76 -7.36 0.10 4.86
CA LEU A 76 -8.16 -1.08 4.56
C LEU A 76 -9.14 -0.75 3.41
N GLY A 77 -9.03 -1.50 2.32
CA GLY A 77 -10.01 -1.51 1.24
C GLY A 77 -11.34 -2.07 1.74
N LYS A 78 -12.41 -1.33 1.52
CA LYS A 78 -13.76 -1.80 1.87
C LYS A 78 -14.07 -3.06 1.06
N LYS A 79 -14.45 -4.13 1.77
CA LYS A 79 -15.05 -5.33 1.17
C LYS A 79 -16.50 -5.02 0.79
N ASP A 80 -16.73 -4.14 -0.17
CA ASP A 80 -18.09 -3.89 -0.71
C ASP A 80 -18.53 -5.02 -1.67
N GLY A 81 -18.07 -6.25 -1.45
CA GLY A 81 -18.36 -7.42 -2.31
C GLY A 81 -17.63 -7.43 -3.66
N GLU A 82 -17.06 -6.31 -4.10
CA GLU A 82 -16.24 -6.20 -5.31
C GLU A 82 -14.76 -6.08 -4.92
N THR A 83 -13.96 -7.10 -5.20
CA THR A 83 -12.50 -6.99 -5.21
C THR A 83 -12.10 -6.04 -6.34
N ARG A 84 -12.00 -4.75 -6.03
CA ARG A 84 -11.49 -3.75 -6.99
C ARG A 84 -10.00 -3.95 -7.16
N ASN A 85 -9.59 -4.47 -8.31
CA ASN A 85 -8.19 -4.46 -8.72
C ASN A 85 -7.72 -3.01 -8.77
N MET A 86 -6.77 -2.66 -7.92
CA MET A 86 -6.18 -1.33 -7.89
C MET A 86 -4.84 -1.34 -8.60
N LEU A 87 -4.53 -0.25 -9.28
CA LEU A 87 -3.23 -0.08 -9.92
C LEU A 87 -2.25 0.44 -8.88
N CYS A 88 -1.21 -0.35 -8.60
CA CYS A 88 -0.09 0.15 -7.83
C CYS A 88 0.58 1.23 -8.66
N SER A 89 0.66 2.43 -8.09
CA SER A 89 1.47 3.50 -8.64
C SER A 89 2.88 2.92 -8.82
N GLY A 90 3.50 2.47 -7.72
CA GLY A 90 4.85 1.88 -7.62
C GLY A 90 5.30 1.03 -8.80
N CYS A 91 4.73 -0.15 -8.92
CA CYS A 91 5.18 -1.10 -9.93
C CYS A 91 4.34 -1.04 -11.22
N GLY A 92 3.20 -0.34 -11.23
CA GLY A 92 2.24 -0.42 -12.33
C GLY A 92 1.48 -1.75 -12.43
N ASN A 93 1.67 -2.67 -11.47
CA ASN A 93 0.90 -3.91 -11.44
C ASN A 93 -0.46 -3.67 -10.78
N LEU A 94 -1.44 -4.47 -11.19
CA LEU A 94 -2.70 -4.57 -10.48
C LEU A 94 -2.51 -5.38 -9.20
N PHE A 95 -3.16 -4.95 -8.13
CA PHE A 95 -3.13 -5.58 -6.82
C PHE A 95 -4.57 -5.64 -6.27
N SER A 96 -4.85 -6.64 -5.44
CA SER A 96 -6.21 -6.94 -4.92
C SER A 96 -6.23 -7.18 -3.41
N GLU A 97 -5.10 -6.95 -2.76
CA GLU A 97 -4.92 -7.02 -1.32
C GLU A 97 -5.87 -6.05 -0.61
N ALA A 98 -6.40 -6.49 0.53
CA ALA A 98 -7.27 -5.66 1.35
C ALA A 98 -6.51 -4.47 1.95
N PHE A 99 -5.20 -4.56 2.14
CA PHE A 99 -4.39 -3.51 2.73
C PHE A 99 -3.42 -2.91 1.72
N TYR A 100 -3.34 -1.59 1.72
CA TYR A 100 -2.47 -0.81 0.82
C TYR A 100 -2.18 0.56 1.43
N TYR A 101 -1.25 1.30 0.84
CA TYR A 101 -0.97 2.68 1.23
C TYR A 101 -1.58 3.64 0.22
N LYS A 102 -2.22 4.71 0.70
CA LYS A 102 -2.74 5.77 -0.18
C LYS A 102 -2.36 7.15 0.31
N CYS A 103 -2.12 8.06 -0.62
CA CYS A 103 -2.11 9.48 -0.31
C CYS A 103 -3.56 9.98 -0.12
N LYS A 104 -3.79 10.89 0.83
CA LYS A 104 -5.11 11.50 1.02
C LYS A 104 -5.38 12.62 0.02
N ASP A 105 -4.32 13.29 -0.41
CA ASP A 105 -4.38 14.50 -1.24
C ASP A 105 -4.13 14.21 -2.73
N CYS A 106 -3.62 13.02 -3.05
CA CYS A 106 -3.25 12.62 -4.41
C CYS A 106 -3.84 11.24 -4.76
N GLU A 107 -4.09 11.00 -6.05
CA GLU A 107 -4.53 9.70 -6.58
C GLU A 107 -3.37 8.70 -6.66
N ILE A 108 -2.67 8.52 -5.54
CA ILE A 108 -1.50 7.64 -5.42
C ILE A 108 -1.83 6.50 -4.47
N TYR A 109 -1.61 5.29 -4.96
CA TYR A 109 -1.84 4.04 -4.27
C TYR A 109 -0.59 3.17 -4.40
N LEU A 110 -0.09 2.60 -3.32
CA LEU A 110 1.00 1.63 -3.33
C LEU A 110 0.53 0.33 -2.69
N ASP A 111 0.83 -0.79 -3.35
CA ASP A 111 0.75 -2.08 -2.67
C ASP A 111 1.73 -2.12 -1.48
N LEU A 112 1.52 -3.07 -0.56
CA LEU A 112 2.31 -3.14 0.67
C LEU A 112 3.82 -3.30 0.40
N SER A 113 4.19 -4.07 -0.62
CA SER A 113 5.58 -4.34 -0.96
C SER A 113 6.28 -3.09 -1.49
N CYS A 114 5.63 -2.36 -2.41
CA CYS A 114 6.10 -1.10 -2.93
C CYS A 114 6.23 -0.05 -1.81
N ALA A 115 5.26 0.02 -0.91
CA ALA A 115 5.27 1.03 0.15
C ALA A 115 6.40 0.87 1.17
N VAL A 116 6.91 -0.35 1.39
CA VAL A 116 8.01 -0.63 2.33
C VAL A 116 9.38 -0.72 1.66
N LEU A 117 9.43 -0.74 0.33
CA LEU A 117 10.69 -0.70 -0.42
C LEU A 117 11.22 0.73 -0.48
N ALA A 118 12.41 0.96 0.07
CA ALA A 118 13.01 2.30 0.13
C ALA A 118 13.23 2.93 -1.26
N ASN A 119 13.51 2.11 -2.29
CA ASN A 119 13.80 2.55 -3.64
C ASN A 119 13.00 1.72 -4.66
N ILE A 120 11.91 2.28 -5.21
CA ILE A 120 11.28 1.73 -6.43
C ILE A 120 11.96 2.27 -7.70
N GLU A 121 13.10 2.97 -7.58
CA GLU A 121 13.72 3.77 -8.64
C GLU A 121 14.04 3.04 -9.97
N THR A 122 13.86 1.73 -10.08
CA THR A 122 14.27 0.96 -11.26
C THR A 122 13.14 0.25 -12.02
N GLY A 123 11.91 0.21 -11.50
CA GLY A 123 10.77 -0.41 -12.21
C GLY A 123 9.95 0.57 -13.06
N TRP A 124 9.99 1.86 -12.71
CA TRP A 124 9.07 2.90 -13.17
C TRP A 124 9.33 3.43 -14.58
N ASP A 125 10.60 3.57 -14.95
CA ASP A 125 11.03 4.32 -16.14
C ASP A 125 11.39 3.41 -17.33
N ALA A 126 11.33 2.09 -17.13
CA ALA A 126 11.93 1.13 -18.05
C ALA A 126 11.01 0.75 -19.23
N GLU A 127 9.68 0.85 -19.08
CA GLU A 127 8.74 0.41 -20.12
C GLU A 127 8.19 1.57 -20.94
N GLU A 128 8.82 1.81 -22.09
CA GLU A 128 8.25 2.62 -23.15
C GLU A 128 7.08 1.87 -23.80
N LYS A 129 5.94 2.56 -23.98
CA LYS A 129 4.76 1.99 -24.62
C LYS A 129 4.48 2.66 -25.97
N LEU A 130 4.30 1.84 -27.00
CA LEU A 130 3.66 2.27 -28.24
C LEU A 130 2.15 2.27 -28.02
N HIS A 131 1.55 3.45 -28.05
CA HIS A 131 0.10 3.58 -27.99
C HIS A 131 -0.44 4.03 -29.34
N TYR A 132 -1.48 3.38 -29.86
CA TYR A 132 -2.00 3.64 -31.21
C TYR A 132 -2.53 5.07 -31.41
N SER A 133 -2.85 5.78 -30.33
CA SER A 133 -3.33 7.17 -30.42
C SER A 133 -2.22 8.21 -30.60
N HIS A 134 -0.94 7.82 -30.51
CA HIS A 134 0.18 8.77 -30.55
C HIS A 134 1.44 8.13 -31.15
N ALA A 135 2.08 8.81 -32.10
CA ALA A 135 3.15 8.23 -32.92
C ALA A 135 4.50 8.03 -32.19
N HIS A 136 4.68 8.66 -31.03
CA HIS A 136 5.90 8.52 -30.23
C HIS A 136 5.72 7.50 -29.11
N LEU A 137 6.84 6.89 -28.71
CA LEU A 137 6.93 6.09 -27.50
C LEU A 137 6.51 6.93 -26.29
N LEU A 138 5.55 6.42 -25.53
CA LEU A 138 5.08 7.06 -24.32
C LEU A 138 5.82 6.48 -23.13
N ARG A 139 6.25 7.36 -22.22
CA ARG A 139 6.76 7.00 -20.90
C ARG A 139 5.76 7.40 -19.85
N ARG A 140 5.70 6.63 -18.76
CA ARG A 140 4.95 7.07 -17.57
C ARG A 140 5.63 8.33 -17.06
N CYS A 141 4.84 9.36 -16.79
CA CYS A 141 5.34 10.60 -16.22
C CYS A 141 4.36 11.11 -15.17
N ARG A 142 4.89 11.96 -14.28
CA ARG A 142 4.06 12.84 -13.45
C ARG A 142 4.14 14.24 -14.03
N PRO A 143 3.01 14.80 -14.47
CA PRO A 143 3.00 16.12 -15.06
C PRO A 143 3.52 17.24 -14.13
N GLY A 144 3.41 17.05 -12.80
CA GLY A 144 3.89 17.99 -11.80
C GLY A 144 3.05 19.28 -11.74
N THR A 145 3.42 20.22 -10.87
CA THR A 145 2.64 21.45 -10.63
C THR A 145 2.56 22.38 -11.84
N ASN A 146 3.46 22.22 -12.81
CA ASN A 146 3.51 23.01 -14.04
C ASN A 146 2.76 22.35 -15.21
N ALA A 147 2.09 21.23 -14.97
CA ALA A 147 1.27 20.54 -15.96
C ALA A 147 0.22 21.48 -16.55
N ARG A 148 0.14 21.50 -17.88
CA ARG A 148 -0.90 22.22 -18.62
C ARG A 148 -1.48 21.29 -19.67
N GLY A 149 -2.77 21.43 -19.92
CA GLY A 149 -3.50 20.65 -20.92
C GLY A 149 -4.31 19.51 -20.31
N SER A 150 -4.75 18.62 -21.19
CA SER A 150 -5.65 17.51 -20.88
C SER A 150 -5.11 16.20 -21.46
N CYS A 151 -5.55 15.08 -20.89
CA CYS A 151 -5.28 13.76 -21.46
C CYS A 151 -5.88 13.66 -22.87
N LEU A 152 -5.10 13.21 -23.86
CA LEU A 152 -5.54 13.09 -25.25
C LEU A 152 -6.64 12.03 -25.47
N LEU A 153 -6.80 11.07 -24.54
CA LEU A 153 -7.80 10.01 -24.67
C LEU A 153 -9.13 10.36 -24.00
N CYS A 154 -9.09 10.93 -22.80
CA CYS A 154 -10.30 11.21 -22.02
C CYS A 154 -10.65 12.69 -21.92
N GLU A 155 -9.81 13.58 -22.46
CA GLU A 155 -9.97 15.04 -22.49
C GLU A 155 -10.06 15.72 -21.11
N LEU A 156 -9.87 14.95 -20.03
CA LEU A 156 -9.84 15.48 -18.67
C LEU A 156 -8.56 16.28 -18.42
N PRO A 157 -8.64 17.39 -17.65
CA PRO A 157 -7.46 18.16 -17.25
C PRO A 157 -6.40 17.28 -16.58
N LEU A 158 -5.13 17.53 -16.90
CA LEU A 158 -4.03 16.84 -16.23
C LEU A 158 -4.00 17.26 -14.75
N SER A 159 -4.09 16.27 -13.87
CA SER A 159 -3.81 16.48 -12.44
C SER A 159 -2.30 16.52 -12.22
N PRO A 160 -1.77 17.49 -11.45
CA PRO A 160 -0.34 17.58 -11.12
C PRO A 160 0.23 16.30 -10.51
N CYS A 161 -0.61 15.56 -9.80
CA CYS A 161 -0.23 14.39 -9.02
C CYS A 161 -0.70 13.07 -9.65
N ALA A 162 -1.41 13.12 -10.78
CA ALA A 162 -1.82 11.91 -11.49
C ALA A 162 -0.64 11.27 -12.23
N ILE A 163 -0.76 9.97 -12.45
CA ILE A 163 0.14 9.24 -13.33
C ILE A 163 -0.41 9.35 -14.75
N CYS A 164 0.43 9.83 -15.67
CA CYS A 164 0.09 9.96 -17.07
C CYS A 164 1.09 9.19 -17.94
N TYR A 165 0.78 9.07 -19.22
CA TYR A 165 1.72 8.61 -20.24
C TYR A 165 1.92 9.75 -21.23
N GLY A 166 3.17 10.18 -21.40
CA GLY A 166 3.55 11.30 -22.25
C GLY A 166 4.85 11.02 -23.00
N CYS A 167 5.09 11.79 -24.06
CA CYS A 167 6.34 11.81 -24.82
C CYS A 167 7.18 13.05 -24.48
#